data_AF-A0A2S2P972-F1
#
_entry.id   AF-A0A2S2P972-F1
#
_cell.length_a   1.000
_cell.length_b   1.000
_cell.length_c   1.000
_cell.angle_alpha   90.00
_cell.angle_beta   90.00
_cell.angle_gamma   90.00
#
_symmetry.space_group_name_H-M   'P 1'
#
loop_
_entity.id
_entity.type
_entity.pdbx_description
1 polymer ?
#
loop_
_entity_poly.entity_id
_entity_poly.type
_entity_poly.pdbx_seq_one_letter_code
_entity_poly.pdbx_strand_id
1 'polypeptide(L)'
;SAKIKAIAFSDNGNFITIGNRHVKFWYLQSSRSVTYKEPVPLMGRSAILGEQRNNDFIDVCCGHGELKDYTYAITKSGLLCEFNNRRLLDRWVELKTTSANCMAIGNQFIFVGCAEGIVRCFNPGTLQFVTTLPRTHYLGVDVAQGHDISHMANIPPNAKYPDAIALAYDETNMKVTCVYNDHSLYVWDVKDIKRVGKSNSFLFHSACIWGVEMYPALEHDLQIPKNSFITCSSDDTIRVWNLDRIEYDRKSLYQKNIYSNELLKIIYIDPELNFIKNTELNLVDKNDSSSYDGRNGVRAIRISPDGVHLASGDRSGNIR
;
A
#
# COMPACT_ATOMS: atom_id res chain seq x y z
N SER A 1 -13.16 -17.57 20.33
CA SER A 1 -13.66 -16.57 19.36
C SER A 1 -12.56 -16.27 18.36
N ALA A 2 -12.84 -16.24 17.06
CA ALA A 2 -11.83 -15.92 16.04
C ALA A 2 -11.79 -14.41 15.81
N LYS A 3 -10.58 -13.81 15.76
CA LYS A 3 -10.39 -12.42 15.35
C LYS A 3 -10.75 -12.33 13.85
N ILE A 4 -11.70 -11.46 13.51
CA ILE A 4 -12.11 -11.22 12.12
C ILE A 4 -11.09 -10.27 11.47
N LYS A 5 -10.58 -10.64 10.29
CA LYS A 5 -9.56 -9.89 9.56
C LYS A 5 -10.12 -9.10 8.38
N ALA A 6 -11.11 -9.66 7.69
CA ALA A 6 -11.81 -8.97 6.60
C ALA A 6 -13.26 -9.45 6.47
N ILE A 7 -14.04 -8.64 5.75
CA ILE A 7 -15.44 -8.85 5.44
C ILE A 7 -15.72 -8.43 3.99
N ALA A 8 -16.57 -9.18 3.29
CA ALA A 8 -17.05 -8.79 1.96
C ALA A 8 -18.54 -9.08 1.81
N PHE A 9 -19.26 -8.16 1.16
CA PHE A 9 -20.62 -8.40 0.71
C PHE A 9 -20.62 -9.05 -0.68
N SER A 10 -21.60 -9.93 -0.88
CA SER A 10 -21.94 -10.49 -2.18
C SER A 10 -23.16 -9.78 -2.76
N ASP A 11 -23.37 -9.89 -4.07
CA ASP A 11 -24.46 -9.22 -4.80
C ASP A 11 -25.87 -9.54 -4.27
N ASN A 12 -26.04 -10.67 -3.60
CA ASN A 12 -27.32 -11.08 -3.03
C ASN A 12 -27.57 -10.50 -1.61
N GLY A 13 -26.68 -9.65 -1.10
CA GLY A 13 -26.78 -9.03 0.22
C GLY A 13 -26.25 -9.89 1.37
N ASN A 14 -25.80 -11.12 1.12
CA ASN A 14 -25.09 -11.92 2.11
C ASN A 14 -23.65 -11.40 2.27
N PHE A 15 -23.02 -11.69 3.40
CA PHE A 15 -21.63 -11.30 3.63
C PHE A 15 -20.79 -12.45 4.17
N ILE A 16 -19.49 -12.36 3.94
CA ILE A 16 -18.51 -13.37 4.33
C ILE A 16 -17.55 -12.71 5.32
N THR A 17 -17.23 -13.40 6.40
CA THR A 17 -16.15 -12.99 7.30
C THR A 17 -15.04 -14.02 7.31
N ILE A 18 -13.80 -13.55 7.38
CA ILE A 18 -12.61 -14.40 7.39
C ILE A 18 -11.65 -14.05 8.53
N GLY A 19 -10.76 -14.99 8.85
CA GLY A 19 -9.72 -14.82 9.86
C GLY A 19 -8.92 -16.10 10.07
N ASN A 20 -8.25 -16.20 11.22
CA ASN A 20 -7.45 -17.39 11.55
C ASN A 20 -8.35 -18.64 11.66
N ARG A 21 -8.13 -19.63 10.77
CA ARG A 21 -8.94 -20.85 10.67
C ARG A 21 -10.45 -20.57 10.51
N HIS A 22 -10.79 -19.40 9.97
CA HIS A 22 -12.17 -18.90 9.94
C HIS A 22 -12.51 -18.40 8.53
N VAL A 23 -13.54 -18.99 7.93
CA VAL A 23 -14.25 -18.49 6.76
C VAL A 23 -15.72 -18.82 6.97
N LYS A 24 -16.58 -17.80 7.08
CA LYS A 24 -17.99 -17.99 7.43
C LYS A 24 -18.88 -17.09 6.56
N PHE A 25 -19.90 -17.71 6.00
CA PHE A 25 -20.92 -17.09 5.17
C PHE A 25 -22.13 -16.77 6.03
N TRP A 26 -22.57 -15.52 6.00
CA TRP A 26 -23.68 -14.99 6.79
C TRP A 26 -24.84 -14.60 5.88
N TYR A 27 -26.03 -15.03 6.27
CA TYR A 27 -27.24 -14.87 5.47
C TYR A 27 -28.13 -13.83 6.11
N LEU A 28 -28.33 -12.72 5.40
CA LEU A 28 -29.29 -11.71 5.79
C LEU A 28 -30.67 -12.15 5.30
N GLN A 29 -31.60 -12.41 6.22
CA GLN A 29 -32.99 -12.62 5.84
C GLN A 29 -33.56 -11.29 5.33
N SER A 30 -34.00 -11.24 4.08
CA SER A 30 -34.72 -10.09 3.54
C SER A 30 -36.12 -10.05 4.16
N SER A 31 -36.27 -9.39 5.31
CA SER A 31 -37.56 -9.26 5.98
C SER A 31 -38.42 -8.26 5.22
N ARG A 32 -39.28 -8.73 4.32
CA ARG A 32 -40.26 -7.85 3.66
C ARG A 32 -41.41 -7.38 4.57
N SER A 33 -41.46 -7.74 5.86
CA SER A 33 -42.61 -7.37 6.71
C SER A 33 -42.44 -7.53 8.22
N VAL A 34 -41.38 -7.03 8.86
CA VAL A 34 -41.33 -7.05 10.34
C VAL A 34 -40.67 -5.79 10.91
N THR A 35 -41.43 -5.00 11.66
CA THR A 35 -40.92 -4.01 12.61
C THR A 35 -40.22 -4.75 13.76
N TYR A 36 -38.92 -4.99 13.63
CA TYR A 36 -38.14 -5.62 14.71
C TYR A 36 -37.95 -4.62 15.85
N LYS A 37 -38.43 -4.99 17.05
CA LYS A 37 -38.17 -4.25 18.31
C LYS A 37 -36.93 -4.78 19.06
N GLU A 38 -36.34 -5.90 18.62
CA GLU A 38 -35.25 -6.59 19.31
C GLU A 38 -34.16 -7.10 18.32
N PRO A 39 -32.91 -7.33 18.78
CA PRO A 39 -31.84 -7.87 17.95
C PRO A 39 -32.16 -9.27 17.41
N VAL A 40 -31.97 -9.46 16.09
CA VAL A 40 -32.20 -10.75 15.42
C VAL A 40 -30.87 -11.51 15.28
N PRO A 41 -30.79 -12.80 15.65
CA PRO A 41 -29.59 -13.59 15.48
C PRO A 41 -29.27 -13.81 13.99
N LEU A 42 -28.02 -13.56 13.61
CA LEU A 42 -27.55 -13.77 12.25
C LEU A 42 -27.29 -15.25 11.97
N MET A 43 -27.89 -15.76 10.89
CA MET A 43 -27.66 -17.11 10.42
C MET A 43 -26.33 -17.18 9.67
N GLY A 44 -25.40 -18.02 10.11
CA GLY A 44 -24.12 -18.17 9.42
C GLY A 44 -23.63 -19.62 9.34
N ARG A 45 -22.99 -19.97 8.23
CA ARG A 45 -22.45 -21.30 7.94
C ARG A 45 -20.97 -21.21 7.58
N SER A 46 -20.16 -22.07 8.18
CA SER A 46 -18.72 -22.13 7.87
C SER A 46 -18.49 -22.68 6.46
N ALA A 47 -17.38 -22.26 5.87
CA ALA A 47 -16.86 -22.85 4.64
C ALA A 47 -16.34 -24.28 4.87
N ILE A 48 -16.28 -25.06 3.80
CA ILE A 48 -15.71 -26.40 3.79
C ILE A 48 -14.27 -26.27 3.28
N LEU A 49 -13.32 -26.16 4.21
CA LEU A 49 -11.93 -25.81 3.92
C LEU A 49 -11.01 -26.99 3.58
N GLY A 50 -11.42 -28.23 3.89
CA GLY A 50 -10.61 -29.42 3.68
C GLY A 50 -9.22 -29.33 4.33
N GLU A 51 -8.18 -29.48 3.50
CA GLU A 51 -6.77 -29.39 3.91
C GLU A 51 -6.35 -27.97 4.30
N GLN A 52 -7.01 -26.94 3.75
CA GLN A 52 -6.68 -25.54 3.97
C GLN A 52 -7.29 -24.96 5.27
N ARG A 53 -7.88 -25.81 6.13
CA ARG A 53 -8.58 -25.41 7.36
C ARG A 53 -7.70 -24.69 8.39
N ASN A 54 -6.39 -24.94 8.37
CA ASN A 54 -5.46 -24.40 9.36
C ASN A 54 -4.83 -23.07 8.92
N ASN A 55 -5.21 -22.53 7.76
CA ASN A 55 -4.65 -21.29 7.25
C ASN A 55 -5.14 -20.05 8.01
N ASP A 56 -4.35 -19.00 7.89
CA ASP A 56 -4.66 -17.66 8.35
C ASP A 56 -5.16 -16.82 7.16
N PHE A 57 -6.48 -16.69 7.03
CA PHE A 57 -7.10 -15.91 5.97
C PHE A 57 -7.09 -14.43 6.36
N ILE A 58 -6.67 -13.57 5.44
CA ILE A 58 -6.38 -12.15 5.74
C ILE A 58 -7.18 -11.15 4.90
N ASP A 59 -7.59 -11.49 3.68
CA ASP A 59 -8.51 -10.67 2.89
C ASP A 59 -9.51 -11.52 2.08
N VAL A 60 -10.68 -10.97 1.79
CA VAL A 60 -11.79 -11.64 1.08
C VAL A 60 -12.51 -10.68 0.15
N CYS A 61 -12.89 -11.16 -1.04
CA CYS A 61 -13.78 -10.45 -1.96
C CYS A 61 -14.83 -11.40 -2.52
N CYS A 62 -15.99 -10.88 -2.90
CA CYS A 62 -17.00 -11.65 -3.64
C CYS A 62 -16.88 -11.34 -5.13
N GLY A 63 -17.13 -12.34 -5.98
CA GLY A 63 -17.31 -12.08 -7.40
C GLY A 63 -18.60 -11.29 -7.65
N HIS A 64 -18.65 -10.64 -8.80
CA HIS A 64 -19.80 -9.87 -9.28
C HIS A 64 -20.28 -10.40 -10.63
N GLY A 65 -21.54 -10.11 -10.99
CA GLY A 65 -22.07 -10.47 -12.31
C GLY A 65 -22.09 -11.99 -12.56
N GLU A 66 -21.37 -12.45 -13.58
CA GLU A 66 -21.23 -13.89 -13.89
C GLU A 66 -20.48 -14.66 -12.79
N LEU A 67 -19.69 -13.96 -11.98
CA LEU A 67 -18.88 -14.53 -10.90
C LEU A 67 -19.55 -14.44 -9.53
N LYS A 68 -20.80 -13.97 -9.44
CA LYS A 68 -21.52 -13.72 -8.17
C LYS A 68 -21.63 -14.91 -7.23
N ASP A 69 -21.51 -16.12 -7.76
CA ASP A 69 -21.59 -17.37 -7.02
C ASP A 69 -20.24 -17.80 -6.41
N TYR A 70 -19.18 -17.03 -6.66
CA TYR A 70 -17.83 -17.28 -6.16
C TYR A 70 -17.42 -16.27 -5.10
N THR A 71 -16.66 -16.74 -4.12
CA THR A 71 -15.97 -15.90 -3.12
C THR A 71 -14.48 -16.22 -3.19
N TYR A 72 -13.66 -15.18 -3.16
CA TYR A 72 -12.21 -15.31 -3.22
C TYR A 72 -11.62 -14.89 -1.88
N ALA A 73 -10.64 -15.61 -1.37
CA ALA A 73 -9.91 -15.23 -0.17
C ALA A 73 -8.43 -15.48 -0.33
N ILE A 74 -7.61 -14.70 0.38
CA ILE A 74 -6.17 -14.90 0.43
C ILE A 74 -5.71 -15.30 1.82
N THR A 75 -4.66 -16.12 1.88
CA THR A 75 -3.99 -16.48 3.14
C THR A 75 -2.71 -15.68 3.34
N LYS A 76 -2.32 -15.45 4.60
CA LYS A 76 -1.06 -14.75 4.92
C LYS A 76 0.14 -15.45 4.29
N SER A 77 0.11 -16.80 4.22
CA SER A 77 1.15 -17.65 3.62
C SER A 77 1.23 -17.60 2.09
N GLY A 78 0.32 -16.87 1.42
CA GLY A 78 0.40 -16.69 -0.03
C GLY A 78 -0.42 -17.71 -0.83
N LEU A 79 -1.63 -18.06 -0.40
CA LEU A 79 -2.61 -18.76 -1.24
C LEU A 79 -3.69 -17.78 -1.70
N LEU A 80 -4.14 -17.90 -2.94
CA LEU A 80 -5.39 -17.35 -3.43
C LEU A 80 -6.38 -18.51 -3.58
N CYS A 81 -7.51 -18.41 -2.89
CA CYS A 81 -8.51 -19.45 -2.74
C CYS A 81 -9.84 -18.99 -3.33
N GLU A 82 -10.57 -19.90 -3.97
CA GLU A 82 -11.93 -19.69 -4.48
C GLU A 82 -12.91 -20.67 -3.84
N PHE A 83 -14.02 -20.13 -3.36
CA PHE A 83 -15.16 -20.85 -2.80
C PHE A 83 -16.34 -20.74 -3.74
N ASN A 84 -17.01 -21.87 -4.01
CA ASN A 84 -18.23 -21.88 -4.80
C ASN A 84 -19.49 -21.62 -3.95
N ASN A 85 -20.66 -21.60 -4.59
CA ASN A 85 -21.95 -21.34 -3.94
C ASN A 85 -22.35 -22.36 -2.84
N ARG A 86 -21.69 -23.52 -2.78
CA ARG A 86 -21.86 -24.52 -1.70
C ARG A 86 -20.94 -24.24 -0.51
N ARG A 87 -20.17 -23.14 -0.54
CA ARG A 87 -19.13 -22.76 0.42
C ARG A 87 -17.94 -23.72 0.43
N LEU A 88 -17.79 -24.52 -0.62
CA LEU A 88 -16.68 -25.47 -0.76
C LEU A 88 -15.50 -24.72 -1.35
N LEU A 89 -14.32 -24.89 -0.74
CA LEU A 89 -13.06 -24.49 -1.37
C LEU A 89 -12.83 -25.37 -2.60
N ASP A 90 -13.01 -24.80 -3.79
CA ASP A 90 -13.01 -25.53 -5.07
C ASP A 90 -11.63 -25.45 -5.74
N ARG A 91 -11.05 -24.26 -5.75
CA ARG A 91 -9.77 -23.97 -6.41
C ARG A 91 -8.88 -23.09 -5.53
N TRP A 92 -7.56 -23.25 -5.69
CA TRP A 92 -6.55 -22.48 -4.99
C TRP A 92 -5.22 -22.49 -5.75
N VAL A 93 -4.46 -21.42 -5.63
CA VAL A 93 -3.15 -21.26 -6.30
C VAL A 93 -2.15 -20.56 -5.39
N GLU A 94 -0.87 -20.89 -5.54
CA GLU A 94 0.21 -20.25 -4.79
C GLU A 94 0.61 -18.90 -5.41
N LEU A 95 0.61 -17.88 -4.57
CA LEU A 95 1.04 -16.52 -4.86
C LEU A 95 2.57 -16.36 -4.82
N LYS A 96 3.35 -17.44 -4.65
CA LYS A 96 4.84 -17.47 -4.58
C LYS A 96 5.43 -16.20 -3.95
N THR A 97 4.99 -15.86 -2.74
CA THR A 97 5.36 -14.67 -1.96
C THR A 97 5.63 -15.09 -0.53
N THR A 98 6.40 -14.30 0.21
CA THR A 98 6.61 -14.50 1.65
C THR A 98 5.36 -14.12 2.46
N SER A 99 4.59 -13.15 1.97
CA SER A 99 3.32 -12.73 2.57
C SER A 99 2.38 -12.16 1.51
N ALA A 100 1.09 -12.46 1.64
CA ALA A 100 0.00 -11.72 0.98
C ALA A 100 -0.72 -10.85 2.02
N ASN A 101 -1.22 -9.68 1.60
CA ASN A 101 -1.70 -8.66 2.54
C ASN A 101 -3.09 -8.10 2.20
N CYS A 102 -3.43 -7.98 0.91
CA CYS A 102 -4.68 -7.37 0.47
C CYS A 102 -5.07 -7.85 -0.94
N MET A 103 -6.34 -7.68 -1.30
CA MET A 103 -6.88 -8.07 -2.59
C MET A 103 -7.92 -7.07 -3.10
N ALA A 104 -8.05 -6.94 -4.42
CA ALA A 104 -9.17 -6.30 -5.08
C ALA A 104 -9.59 -7.15 -6.29
N ILE A 105 -10.88 -7.15 -6.61
CA ILE A 105 -11.44 -7.95 -7.71
C ILE A 105 -12.27 -7.05 -8.63
N GLY A 106 -12.25 -7.36 -9.92
CA GLY A 106 -13.27 -6.96 -10.90
C GLY A 106 -13.69 -8.18 -11.72
N ASN A 107 -14.47 -7.97 -12.78
CA ASN A 107 -15.01 -9.10 -13.56
C ASN A 107 -13.92 -9.86 -14.32
N GLN A 108 -12.83 -9.20 -14.70
CA GLN A 108 -11.76 -9.80 -15.52
C GLN A 108 -10.49 -10.14 -14.74
N PHE A 109 -10.24 -9.47 -13.61
CA PHE A 109 -8.97 -9.56 -12.89
C PHE A 109 -9.15 -9.60 -11.38
N ILE A 110 -8.31 -10.40 -10.73
CA ILE A 110 -8.04 -10.35 -9.30
C ILE A 110 -6.65 -9.79 -9.12
N PHE A 111 -6.53 -8.71 -8.35
CA PHE A 111 -5.25 -8.13 -7.95
C PHE A 111 -4.95 -8.50 -6.50
N VAL A 112 -3.77 -9.05 -6.25
CA VAL A 112 -3.33 -9.45 -4.91
C VAL A 112 -2.05 -8.71 -4.54
N GLY A 113 -2.10 -7.92 -3.47
CA GLY A 113 -0.99 -7.17 -2.91
C GLY A 113 -0.19 -8.04 -1.95
N CYS A 114 1.11 -8.09 -2.18
CA CYS A 114 2.05 -8.97 -1.51
C CYS A 114 3.19 -8.18 -0.86
N ALA A 115 4.07 -8.90 -0.16
CA ALA A 115 5.34 -8.37 0.30
C ALA A 115 6.27 -7.95 -0.86
N GLU A 116 7.28 -7.15 -0.54
CA GLU A 116 8.38 -6.78 -1.46
C GLU A 116 7.90 -6.03 -2.73
N GLY A 117 6.91 -5.16 -2.59
CA GLY A 117 6.40 -4.32 -3.68
C GLY A 117 5.65 -5.08 -4.77
N ILE A 118 5.36 -6.37 -4.55
CA ILE A 118 4.74 -7.25 -5.53
C ILE A 118 3.22 -7.07 -5.51
N VAL A 119 2.63 -6.89 -6.68
CA VAL A 119 1.18 -7.02 -6.88
C VAL A 119 0.93 -7.97 -8.05
N ARG A 120 0.20 -9.05 -7.81
CA ARG A 120 -0.07 -10.09 -8.81
C ARG A 120 -1.47 -9.97 -9.37
N CYS A 121 -1.63 -10.33 -10.63
CA CYS A 121 -2.90 -10.36 -11.34
C CYS A 121 -3.26 -11.79 -11.75
N PHE A 122 -4.51 -12.18 -11.51
CA PHE A 122 -5.06 -13.48 -11.84
C PHE A 122 -6.40 -13.32 -12.58
N ASN A 123 -6.76 -14.32 -13.37
CA ASN A 123 -8.09 -14.42 -13.95
C ASN A 123 -9.06 -15.01 -12.90
N PRO A 124 -10.17 -14.34 -12.55
CA PRO A 124 -11.08 -14.80 -11.51
C PRO A 124 -11.77 -16.12 -11.87
N GLY A 125 -12.18 -16.31 -13.13
CA GLY A 125 -12.89 -17.51 -13.56
C GLY A 125 -12.04 -18.79 -13.59
N THR A 126 -10.71 -18.68 -13.57
CA THR A 126 -9.79 -19.82 -13.70
C THR A 126 -8.70 -19.88 -12.63
N LEU A 127 -8.51 -18.82 -11.84
CA LEU A 127 -7.34 -18.56 -10.99
C LEU A 127 -5.98 -18.66 -11.70
N GLN A 128 -5.95 -18.59 -13.03
CA GLN A 128 -4.68 -18.59 -13.76
C GLN A 128 -3.94 -17.27 -13.56
N PHE A 129 -2.63 -17.37 -13.35
CA PHE A 129 -1.75 -16.21 -13.26
C PHE A 129 -1.71 -15.46 -14.60
N VAL A 130 -1.92 -14.15 -14.56
CA VAL A 130 -1.90 -13.26 -15.73
C VAL A 130 -0.57 -12.54 -15.83
N THR A 131 -0.23 -11.76 -14.80
CA THR A 131 1.02 -10.97 -14.77
C THR A 131 1.36 -10.51 -13.35
N THR A 132 2.54 -9.96 -13.18
CA THR A 132 2.92 -9.16 -12.00
C THR A 132 3.01 -7.70 -12.44
N LEU A 133 2.34 -6.79 -11.72
CA LEU A 133 2.44 -5.35 -11.99
C LEU A 133 3.89 -4.87 -11.75
N PRO A 134 4.33 -3.75 -12.36
CA PRO A 134 5.65 -3.20 -12.11
C PRO A 134 5.86 -2.95 -10.61
N ARG A 135 7.06 -3.23 -10.12
CA ARG A 135 7.40 -2.92 -8.73
C ARG A 135 7.50 -1.41 -8.55
N THR A 136 7.21 -0.95 -7.34
CA THR A 136 7.42 0.44 -6.93
C THR A 136 8.91 0.74 -6.75
N HIS A 137 9.21 1.95 -6.30
CA HIS A 137 10.53 2.29 -5.80
C HIS A 137 11.04 1.30 -4.73
N TYR A 138 12.36 1.12 -4.70
CA TYR A 138 13.04 0.46 -3.59
C TYR A 138 13.27 1.46 -2.45
N LEU A 139 13.42 0.96 -1.23
CA LEU A 139 13.69 1.77 -0.06
C LEU A 139 15.08 2.41 -0.13
N GLY A 140 15.18 3.70 0.16
CA GLY A 140 16.44 4.44 0.07
C GLY A 140 16.75 4.97 -1.34
N VAL A 141 15.79 4.92 -2.27
CA VAL A 141 15.98 5.47 -3.62
C VAL A 141 16.27 6.97 -3.57
N ASP A 142 17.27 7.41 -4.34
CA ASP A 142 17.45 8.83 -4.58
C ASP A 142 16.50 9.29 -5.69
N VAL A 143 15.31 9.75 -5.30
CA VAL A 143 14.29 10.21 -6.27
C VAL A 143 14.78 11.35 -7.15
N ALA A 144 15.74 12.17 -6.67
CA ALA A 144 16.27 13.29 -7.41
C ALA A 144 17.10 12.86 -8.63
N GLN A 145 17.63 11.63 -8.64
CA GLN A 145 18.38 11.08 -9.78
C GLN A 145 17.48 10.36 -10.79
N GLY A 146 16.20 10.18 -10.47
CA GLY A 146 15.22 9.47 -11.29
C GLY A 146 14.68 10.29 -12.45
N HIS A 147 15.52 10.77 -13.36
CA HIS A 147 15.05 11.56 -14.52
C HIS A 147 14.57 10.70 -15.69
N ASP A 148 15.00 9.43 -15.75
CA ASP A 148 14.64 8.49 -16.80
C ASP A 148 14.32 7.10 -16.24
N ILE A 149 13.49 6.34 -16.95
CA ILE A 149 13.02 5.00 -16.58
C ILE A 149 14.17 4.02 -16.34
N SER A 150 15.32 4.20 -17.01
CA SER A 150 16.53 3.42 -16.76
C SER A 150 17.01 3.47 -15.30
N HIS A 151 16.69 4.52 -14.54
CA HIS A 151 16.98 4.58 -13.11
C HIS A 151 16.23 3.50 -12.31
N MET A 152 15.03 3.11 -12.75
CA MET A 152 14.31 1.96 -12.17
C MET A 152 14.92 0.61 -12.56
N ALA A 153 15.79 0.56 -13.58
CA ALA A 153 16.48 -0.67 -13.97
C ALA A 153 17.78 -0.88 -13.17
N ASN A 154 18.40 0.20 -12.67
CA ASN A 154 19.63 0.17 -11.89
C ASN A 154 19.36 -0.07 -10.40
N ILE A 155 18.85 -1.26 -10.08
CA ILE A 155 18.47 -1.64 -8.72
C ILE A 155 19.70 -2.20 -7.97
N PRO A 156 19.99 -1.70 -6.74
CA PRO A 156 21.03 -2.28 -5.89
C PRO A 156 20.77 -3.77 -5.61
N PRO A 157 21.81 -4.65 -5.57
CA PRO A 157 21.62 -6.09 -5.39
C PRO A 157 20.80 -6.52 -4.16
N ASN A 158 20.80 -5.71 -3.09
CA ASN A 158 20.09 -5.97 -1.84
C ASN A 158 18.96 -4.97 -1.59
N ALA A 159 18.40 -4.40 -2.65
CA ALA A 159 17.27 -3.47 -2.56
C ALA A 159 16.07 -4.13 -1.87
N LYS A 160 15.57 -3.46 -0.84
CA LYS A 160 14.33 -3.83 -0.13
C LYS A 160 13.17 -3.03 -0.69
N TYR A 161 11.97 -3.59 -0.66
CA TYR A 161 10.76 -2.91 -1.15
C TYR A 161 9.71 -2.80 -0.06
N PRO A 162 8.83 -1.79 -0.09
CA PRO A 162 7.71 -1.72 0.83
C PRO A 162 6.65 -2.77 0.46
N ASP A 163 5.90 -3.26 1.43
CA ASP A 163 4.87 -4.27 1.19
C ASP A 163 3.58 -3.59 0.74
N ALA A 164 2.89 -4.14 -0.28
CA ALA A 164 1.55 -3.67 -0.62
C ALA A 164 0.59 -4.10 0.49
N ILE A 165 -0.13 -3.16 1.09
CA ILE A 165 -0.99 -3.38 2.26
C ILE A 165 -2.46 -3.09 2.02
N ALA A 166 -2.79 -2.30 0.99
CA ALA A 166 -4.16 -2.08 0.57
C ALA A 166 -4.22 -1.90 -0.95
N LEU A 167 -5.33 -2.35 -1.55
CA LEU A 167 -5.63 -2.21 -2.96
C LEU A 167 -7.04 -1.68 -3.14
N ALA A 168 -7.24 -0.89 -4.18
CA ALA A 168 -8.55 -0.58 -4.73
C ALA A 168 -8.47 -0.67 -6.26
N TYR A 169 -9.43 -1.35 -6.87
CA TYR A 169 -9.51 -1.47 -8.32
C TYR A 169 -10.71 -0.70 -8.84
N ASP A 170 -10.44 0.33 -9.64
CA ASP A 170 -11.44 1.03 -10.43
C ASP A 170 -11.52 0.33 -11.80
N GLU A 171 -12.48 -0.59 -11.92
CA GLU A 171 -12.74 -1.32 -13.15
C GLU A 171 -13.26 -0.41 -14.27
N THR A 172 -13.90 0.71 -13.94
CA THR A 172 -14.45 1.63 -14.96
C THR A 172 -13.33 2.36 -15.69
N ASN A 173 -12.33 2.85 -14.95
CA ASN A 173 -11.19 3.56 -15.54
C ASN A 173 -9.96 2.67 -15.79
N MET A 174 -10.04 1.38 -15.42
CA MET A 174 -8.94 0.42 -15.49
C MET A 174 -7.71 0.91 -14.72
N LYS A 175 -7.93 1.30 -13.45
CA LYS A 175 -6.89 1.81 -12.55
C LYS A 175 -6.79 0.98 -11.28
N VAL A 176 -5.58 0.56 -10.93
CA VAL A 176 -5.32 -0.14 -9.66
C VAL A 176 -4.54 0.80 -8.74
N THR A 177 -5.15 1.20 -7.64
CA THR A 177 -4.51 1.99 -6.59
C THR A 177 -3.94 1.06 -5.53
N CYS A 178 -2.65 1.21 -5.24
CA CYS A 178 -1.89 0.44 -4.27
C CYS A 178 -1.36 1.36 -3.18
N VAL A 179 -1.59 0.99 -1.91
CA VAL A 179 -0.96 1.62 -0.75
C VAL A 179 0.06 0.65 -0.18
N TYR A 180 1.24 1.16 0.14
CA TYR A 180 2.34 0.38 0.67
C TYR A 180 2.66 0.76 2.12
N ASN A 181 3.35 -0.12 2.85
CA ASN A 181 3.62 0.10 4.27
C ASN A 181 4.66 1.20 4.57
N ASP A 182 5.35 1.75 3.57
CA ASP A 182 6.10 3.01 3.68
C ASP A 182 5.22 4.25 3.41
N HIS A 183 3.90 4.07 3.37
CA HIS A 183 2.88 5.09 3.05
C HIS A 183 3.01 5.67 1.63
N SER A 184 3.82 5.05 0.77
CA SER A 184 3.75 5.36 -0.65
C SER A 184 2.43 4.86 -1.25
N LEU A 185 1.95 5.60 -2.23
CA LEU A 185 0.74 5.31 -2.98
C LEU A 185 1.09 5.29 -4.46
N TYR A 186 0.68 4.25 -5.17
CA TYR A 186 0.85 4.13 -6.62
C TYR A 186 -0.48 3.85 -7.29
N VAL A 187 -0.76 4.52 -8.39
CA VAL A 187 -1.91 4.25 -9.25
C VAL A 187 -1.40 3.72 -10.58
N TRP A 188 -1.76 2.48 -10.90
CA TRP A 188 -1.36 1.79 -12.12
C TRP A 188 -2.47 1.86 -13.18
N ASP A 189 -2.11 2.19 -14.42
CA ASP A 189 -2.95 2.00 -15.58
C ASP A 189 -2.87 0.55 -16.05
N VAL A 190 -4.01 -0.14 -16.01
CA VAL A 190 -4.14 -1.56 -16.38
C VAL A 190 -5.05 -1.76 -17.59
N LYS A 191 -5.26 -0.73 -18.42
CA LYS A 191 -6.05 -0.84 -19.66
C LYS A 191 -5.49 -1.93 -20.59
N ASP A 192 -4.17 -1.97 -20.72
CA ASP A 192 -3.45 -3.10 -21.31
C ASP A 192 -2.67 -3.82 -20.19
N ILE A 193 -3.22 -4.95 -19.72
CA ILE A 193 -2.61 -5.73 -18.64
C ILE A 193 -1.21 -6.28 -19.01
N LYS A 194 -0.86 -6.34 -20.30
CA LYS A 194 0.47 -6.74 -20.75
C LYS A 194 1.47 -5.58 -20.70
N ARG A 195 0.99 -4.34 -20.62
CA ARG A 195 1.77 -3.10 -20.65
C ARG A 195 1.30 -2.12 -19.58
N VAL A 196 1.35 -2.56 -18.33
CA VAL A 196 0.97 -1.75 -17.18
C VAL A 196 1.91 -0.55 -17.05
N GLY A 197 1.33 0.64 -16.93
CA GLY A 197 2.07 1.89 -16.74
C GLY A 197 1.73 2.56 -15.41
N LYS A 198 2.68 3.32 -14.85
CA LYS A 198 2.40 4.17 -13.70
C LYS A 198 1.60 5.39 -14.16
N SER A 199 0.42 5.61 -13.57
CA SER A 199 -0.39 6.82 -13.78
C SER A 199 0.09 7.93 -12.85
N ASN A 200 0.08 7.65 -11.54
CA ASN A 200 0.40 8.61 -10.49
C ASN A 200 1.10 7.89 -9.35
N SER A 201 1.88 8.62 -8.57
CA SER A 201 2.49 8.10 -7.36
C SER A 201 2.83 9.21 -6.39
N PHE A 202 2.77 8.87 -5.12
CA PHE A 202 3.04 9.76 -4.01
C PHE A 202 3.89 9.00 -3.00
N LEU A 203 5.00 9.58 -2.61
CA LEU A 203 5.91 9.01 -1.63
C LEU A 203 5.81 9.91 -0.40
N PHE A 204 4.84 9.65 0.47
CA PHE A 204 4.60 10.42 1.69
C PHE A 204 5.49 9.96 2.84
N HIS A 205 5.59 10.78 3.88
CA HIS A 205 6.16 10.34 5.15
C HIS A 205 5.36 9.17 5.73
N SER A 206 6.04 8.18 6.29
CA SER A 206 5.39 7.01 6.90
C SER A 206 5.06 7.18 8.39
N ALA A 207 5.35 8.37 8.94
CA ALA A 207 5.13 8.74 10.32
C ALA A 207 4.91 10.25 10.49
N CYS A 208 4.65 10.68 11.73
CA CYS A 208 4.38 12.07 12.09
C CYS A 208 5.42 13.06 11.54
N ILE A 209 4.94 14.17 10.98
CA ILE A 209 5.77 15.30 10.54
C ILE A 209 5.91 16.27 11.71
N TRP A 210 7.14 16.68 12.03
CA TRP A 210 7.44 17.55 13.17
C TRP A 210 7.91 18.96 12.79
N GLY A 211 8.49 19.09 11.60
CA GLY A 211 8.97 20.35 11.09
C GLY A 211 8.52 20.57 9.65
N VAL A 212 8.18 21.83 9.36
CA VAL A 212 7.98 22.34 8.01
C VAL A 212 8.71 23.68 7.90
N GLU A 213 9.37 23.90 6.78
CA GLU A 213 10.12 25.13 6.53
C GLU A 213 10.10 25.50 5.06
N MET A 214 9.82 26.77 4.78
CA MET A 214 9.87 27.30 3.42
C MET A 214 11.33 27.48 3.01
N TYR A 215 11.66 27.06 1.79
CA TYR A 215 12.96 27.40 1.21
C TYR A 215 13.02 28.93 0.97
N PRO A 216 14.11 29.62 1.34
CA PRO A 216 14.22 31.07 1.17
C PRO A 216 13.98 31.51 -0.27
N ALA A 217 13.29 32.65 -0.44
CA ALA A 217 13.07 33.27 -1.74
C ALA A 217 14.34 34.02 -2.21
N LEU A 218 15.33 33.28 -2.71
CA LEU A 218 16.57 33.84 -3.21
C LEU A 218 16.39 34.41 -4.64
N GLU A 219 16.97 35.58 -4.89
CA GLU A 219 16.89 36.26 -6.21
C GLU A 219 17.88 35.66 -7.23
N HIS A 220 18.94 35.01 -6.76
CA HIS A 220 20.01 34.40 -7.56
C HIS A 220 20.37 32.99 -7.02
N ASP A 221 20.81 32.07 -7.89
CA ASP A 221 21.22 30.68 -7.58
C ASP A 221 20.21 29.79 -6.82
N LEU A 222 19.12 29.45 -7.52
CA LEU A 222 18.12 28.51 -7.01
C LEU A 222 18.59 27.06 -7.17
N GLN A 223 19.39 26.59 -6.20
CA GLN A 223 19.65 25.15 -6.03
C GLN A 223 18.33 24.36 -5.96
N ILE A 224 17.31 24.92 -5.33
CA ILE A 224 15.96 24.36 -5.20
C ILE A 224 14.95 25.31 -5.88
N PRO A 225 13.93 24.79 -6.59
CA PRO A 225 12.91 25.64 -7.22
C PRO A 225 12.21 26.58 -6.24
N LYS A 226 11.72 27.73 -6.72
CA LYS A 226 10.93 28.66 -5.90
C LYS A 226 9.68 27.96 -5.35
N ASN A 227 9.19 28.46 -4.21
CA ASN A 227 8.02 27.92 -3.49
C ASN A 227 8.20 26.48 -2.99
N SER A 228 9.43 25.97 -2.97
CA SER A 228 9.73 24.72 -2.30
C SER A 228 9.68 24.84 -0.79
N PHE A 229 9.38 23.73 -0.14
CA PHE A 229 9.40 23.61 1.31
C PHE A 229 9.97 22.25 1.71
N ILE A 230 10.48 22.18 2.93
CA ILE A 230 11.15 21.02 3.49
C ILE A 230 10.34 20.54 4.69
N THR A 231 10.19 19.22 4.83
CA THR A 231 9.55 18.58 5.98
C THR A 231 10.47 17.56 6.62
N CYS A 232 10.33 17.34 7.93
CA CYS A 232 11.04 16.29 8.65
C CYS A 232 10.09 15.45 9.51
N SER A 233 10.40 14.16 9.70
CA SER A 233 9.45 13.20 10.26
C SER A 233 10.08 12.17 11.21
N SER A 234 9.22 11.55 12.00
CA SER A 234 9.51 10.35 12.79
C SER A 234 9.94 9.13 11.95
N ASP A 235 9.82 9.18 10.62
CA ASP A 235 10.27 8.11 9.71
C ASP A 235 11.76 8.19 9.33
N ASP A 236 12.54 9.03 10.02
CA ASP A 236 13.96 9.31 9.75
C ASP A 236 14.22 9.87 8.34
N THR A 237 13.23 10.53 7.74
CA THR A 237 13.42 11.25 6.49
C THR A 237 13.22 12.75 6.62
N ILE A 238 14.00 13.49 5.83
CA ILE A 238 13.73 14.88 5.49
C ILE A 238 13.39 14.92 4.00
N ARG A 239 12.34 15.63 3.61
CA ARG A 239 11.82 15.64 2.24
C ARG A 239 11.69 17.04 1.71
N VAL A 240 12.07 17.25 0.45
CA VAL A 240 11.97 18.52 -0.26
C VAL A 240 10.82 18.42 -1.25
N TRP A 241 9.88 19.36 -1.14
CA TRP A 241 8.65 19.37 -1.91
C TRP A 241 8.55 20.60 -2.80
N ASN A 242 7.80 20.47 -3.89
CA ASN A 242 7.36 21.59 -4.70
C ASN A 242 5.99 21.26 -5.32
N LEU A 243 4.99 22.09 -5.05
CA LEU A 243 3.62 21.89 -5.55
C LEU A 243 3.33 22.66 -6.84
N ASP A 244 4.27 23.49 -7.30
CA ASP A 244 4.04 24.30 -8.48
C ASP A 244 3.98 23.43 -9.72
N ARG A 245 2.94 23.68 -10.52
CA ARG A 245 2.70 22.94 -11.75
C ARG A 245 3.62 23.36 -12.90
N ILE A 246 4.40 24.43 -12.74
CA ILE A 246 5.04 25.16 -13.84
C ILE A 246 6.35 24.52 -14.31
N GLU A 247 6.60 24.74 -15.60
CA GLU A 247 7.50 24.11 -16.54
C GLU A 247 8.98 24.22 -16.20
N TYR A 248 9.74 23.20 -16.61
CA TYR A 248 11.19 23.14 -16.83
C TYR A 248 11.98 24.43 -16.52
N ASP A 249 12.17 24.76 -15.24
CA ASP A 249 13.31 25.62 -14.89
C ASP A 249 14.57 24.75 -14.98
N ARG A 250 15.10 24.62 -16.21
CA ARG A 250 16.29 23.83 -16.53
C ARG A 250 17.54 24.25 -15.75
N LYS A 251 17.45 25.33 -14.96
CA LYS A 251 18.55 25.88 -14.15
C LYS A 251 18.57 25.40 -12.69
N SER A 252 17.52 24.73 -12.19
CA SER A 252 17.53 24.21 -10.81
C SER A 252 18.23 22.84 -10.70
N LEU A 253 18.91 22.57 -9.57
CA LEU A 253 19.55 21.28 -9.32
C LEU A 253 18.53 20.16 -9.14
N TYR A 254 17.33 20.47 -8.67
CA TYR A 254 16.26 19.50 -8.49
C TYR A 254 15.19 19.66 -9.57
N GLN A 255 15.08 18.63 -10.42
CA GLN A 255 14.09 18.55 -11.48
C GLN A 255 12.99 17.53 -11.13
N LYS A 256 11.87 17.59 -11.85
CA LYS A 256 10.83 16.55 -11.75
C LYS A 256 11.42 15.19 -12.07
N ASN A 257 10.99 14.18 -11.34
CA ASN A 257 11.47 12.80 -11.46
C ASN A 257 10.32 11.85 -11.80
N ILE A 258 10.68 10.64 -12.20
CA ILE A 258 9.74 9.59 -12.58
C ILE A 258 9.04 8.95 -11.37
N TYR A 259 9.36 9.30 -10.12
CA TYR A 259 8.78 8.72 -8.91
C TYR A 259 7.66 9.57 -8.33
N SER A 260 7.71 10.89 -8.45
CA SER A 260 6.70 11.79 -7.91
C SER A 260 6.72 13.12 -8.65
N ASN A 261 5.54 13.73 -8.80
CA ASN A 261 5.42 15.05 -9.41
C ASN A 261 5.80 16.18 -8.46
N GLU A 262 5.68 15.93 -7.14
CA GLU A 262 5.76 16.97 -6.10
C GLU A 262 6.95 16.79 -5.15
N LEU A 263 7.50 15.58 -5.07
CA LEU A 263 8.64 15.27 -4.21
C LEU A 263 9.93 15.36 -5.02
N LEU A 264 10.79 16.30 -4.65
CA LEU A 264 12.05 16.59 -5.34
C LEU A 264 13.22 15.78 -4.79
N LYS A 265 13.27 15.58 -3.46
CA LYS A 265 14.38 14.90 -2.79
C LYS A 265 13.91 14.22 -1.50
N ILE A 266 14.52 13.09 -1.18
CA ILE A 266 14.47 12.46 0.13
C ILE A 266 15.89 12.41 0.68
N ILE A 267 16.07 12.81 1.92
CA ILE A 267 17.29 12.66 2.71
C ILE A 267 16.98 11.62 3.78
N TYR A 268 17.67 10.49 3.70
CA TYR A 268 17.54 9.39 4.66
C TYR A 268 18.55 9.59 5.79
N ILE A 269 18.06 9.80 7.00
CA ILE A 269 18.90 10.02 8.19
C ILE A 269 19.37 8.69 8.78
N ASP A 270 18.54 7.65 8.70
CA ASP A 270 18.91 6.27 9.04
C ASP A 270 19.38 5.52 7.78
N PRO A 271 20.69 5.22 7.64
CA PRO A 271 21.22 4.45 6.51
C PRO A 271 20.65 3.04 6.41
N GLU A 272 20.21 2.47 7.54
CA GLU A 272 19.66 1.11 7.60
C GLU A 272 18.16 1.05 7.26
N LEU A 273 17.51 2.22 7.16
CA LEU A 273 16.10 2.39 6.77
C LEU A 273 15.12 1.61 7.66
N ASN A 274 15.41 1.48 8.96
CA ASN A 274 14.62 0.65 9.88
C ASN A 274 13.22 1.19 10.12
N PHE A 275 13.05 2.51 10.01
CA PHE A 275 11.83 3.22 10.40
C PHE A 275 11.07 3.81 9.22
N ILE A 276 11.44 3.46 7.99
CA ILE A 276 10.71 3.92 6.81
C ILE A 276 9.43 3.10 6.56
N LYS A 277 9.35 1.85 7.04
CA LYS A 277 8.16 1.01 6.94
C LYS A 277 7.34 1.07 8.24
N ASN A 278 6.06 1.39 8.10
CA ASN A 278 5.08 1.20 9.16
C ASN A 278 4.79 -0.29 9.35
N THR A 279 5.40 -0.88 10.37
CA THR A 279 5.32 -2.32 10.67
C THR A 279 4.16 -2.67 11.60
N GLU A 280 3.45 -1.67 12.15
CA GLU A 280 2.36 -1.87 13.12
C GLU A 280 1.16 -2.65 12.52
N LEU A 281 0.97 -2.60 11.20
CA LEU A 281 -0.08 -3.37 10.50
C LEU A 281 0.12 -4.90 10.60
N ASN A 282 1.31 -5.38 10.99
CA ASN A 282 1.61 -6.80 11.12
C ASN A 282 1.55 -7.32 12.58
N LEU A 283 1.28 -6.47 13.58
CA LEU A 283 1.36 -6.85 14.99
C LEU A 283 -0.03 -7.05 15.59
N VAL A 284 -0.57 -8.26 15.43
CA VAL A 284 -1.82 -8.67 16.10
C VAL A 284 -1.60 -9.03 17.58
N ASP A 285 -0.36 -9.21 18.07
CA ASP A 285 -0.08 -9.75 19.41
C ASP A 285 1.24 -9.28 20.08
N LYS A 286 1.62 -8.00 20.04
CA LYS A 286 2.70 -7.50 20.94
C LYS A 286 2.21 -6.44 21.92
N ASN A 287 2.20 -6.84 23.19
CA ASN A 287 1.94 -6.04 24.40
C ASN A 287 3.06 -5.04 24.74
N ASP A 288 3.87 -4.60 23.77
CA ASP A 288 4.93 -3.63 24.04
C ASP A 288 4.41 -2.21 23.82
N SER A 289 4.23 -1.52 24.94
CA SER A 289 3.91 -0.10 25.09
C SER A 289 5.05 0.84 24.67
N SER A 290 5.89 0.46 23.72
CA SER A 290 6.76 1.41 23.04
C SER A 290 6.00 1.97 21.85
N SER A 291 5.38 3.14 22.04
CA SER A 291 4.87 3.91 20.90
C SER A 291 5.97 3.99 19.84
N TYR A 292 5.61 3.77 18.57
CA TYR A 292 6.49 3.93 17.41
C TYR A 292 7.33 5.21 17.46
N ASP A 293 6.79 6.24 18.12
CA ASP A 293 7.41 7.53 18.33
C ASP A 293 8.60 7.54 19.32
N GLY A 294 8.88 6.46 20.03
CA GLY A 294 9.67 6.47 21.27
C GLY A 294 11.18 6.77 21.16
N ARG A 295 11.85 6.50 20.02
CA ARG A 295 13.34 6.53 19.98
C ARG A 295 14.02 7.09 18.73
N ASN A 296 13.29 7.35 17.65
CA ASN A 296 13.88 7.75 16.38
C ASN A 296 13.16 8.99 15.82
N GLY A 297 13.61 9.49 14.68
CA GLY A 297 12.97 10.57 13.96
C GLY A 297 13.63 11.93 14.08
N VAL A 298 13.56 12.67 12.99
CA VAL A 298 13.93 14.08 12.93
C VAL A 298 12.77 14.90 13.52
N ARG A 299 13.11 15.78 14.47
CA ARG A 299 12.15 16.58 15.25
C ARG A 299 12.18 18.06 14.91
N ALA A 300 13.31 18.55 14.40
CA ALA A 300 13.47 19.94 14.03
C ALA A 300 14.33 20.06 12.77
N ILE A 301 14.04 21.06 11.96
CA ILE A 301 14.84 21.48 10.80
C ILE A 301 14.91 23.01 10.75
N ARG A 302 16.07 23.54 10.32
CA ARG A 302 16.28 24.95 9.98
C ARG A 302 17.13 25.10 8.72
N ILE A 303 16.72 25.96 7.80
CA ILE A 303 17.45 26.35 6.59
C ILE A 303 18.14 27.69 6.89
N SER A 304 19.41 27.82 6.52
CA SER A 304 20.13 29.09 6.64
C SER A 304 19.51 30.16 5.73
N PRO A 305 19.61 31.47 6.09
CA PRO A 305 19.02 32.54 5.27
C PRO A 305 19.52 32.59 3.82
N ASP A 306 20.73 32.09 3.57
CA ASP A 306 21.34 31.97 2.23
C ASP A 306 20.93 30.69 1.47
N GLY A 307 20.15 29.79 2.09
CA GLY A 307 19.66 28.54 1.50
C GLY A 307 20.72 27.44 1.33
N VAL A 308 21.96 27.65 1.78
CA VAL A 308 23.08 26.72 1.54
C VAL A 308 23.13 25.58 2.55
N HIS A 309 22.69 25.83 3.78
CA HIS A 309 22.78 24.87 4.88
C HIS A 309 21.40 24.47 5.38
N LEU A 310 21.25 23.17 5.64
CA LEU A 310 20.11 22.59 6.34
C LEU A 310 20.65 21.97 7.63
N ALA A 311 20.18 22.46 8.77
CA ALA A 311 20.41 21.86 10.07
C ALA A 311 19.19 21.03 10.48
N SER A 312 19.42 19.90 11.13
CA SER A 312 18.39 19.01 11.64
C SER A 312 18.72 18.53 13.05
N GLY A 313 17.68 18.36 13.86
CA GLY A 313 17.78 17.82 15.23
C GLY A 313 16.87 16.61 15.40
N ASP A 314 17.39 15.54 16.00
CA ASP A 314 16.60 14.33 16.29
C ASP A 314 16.16 14.23 17.76
N ARG A 315 15.31 13.24 18.06
CA ARG A 315 14.79 13.01 19.42
C ARG A 315 15.88 12.67 20.44
N SER A 316 17.04 12.17 19.99
CA SER A 316 18.18 11.82 20.84
C SER A 316 19.07 13.02 21.14
N GLY A 317 18.77 14.19 20.56
CA GLY A 317 19.56 15.42 20.73
C GLY A 317 20.76 15.50 19.79
N ASN A 318 20.86 14.63 18.77
CA ASN A 318 21.90 14.78 17.76
C ASN A 318 21.54 15.91 16.79
N ILE A 319 22.55 16.65 16.37
CA ILE A 319 22.45 17.71 15.36
C ILE A 319 23.23 17.25 14.13
N ARG A 320 22.64 17.41 12.95
CA ARG A 320 23.27 17.15 11.65
C ARG A 320 23.07 18.37 10.76
#